data_AF-A0A8B9F5M8-F1
#
_entry.id   AF-A0A8B9F5M8-F1
#
_cell.length_a   1.000
_cell.length_b   1.000
_cell.length_c   1.000
_cell.angle_alpha   90.00
_cell.angle_beta   90.00
_cell.angle_gamma   90.00
#
_symmetry.space_group_name_H-M   'P 1'
#
loop_
_entity.id
_entity.type
_entity.pdbx_description
1 polymer ?
#
loop_
_entity_poly.entity_id
_entity_poly.type
_entity_poly.pdbx_seq_one_letter_code
_entity_poly.pdbx_strand_id
1 'polypeptide(L)'
;NVFTIHSSIGDRFFQYIDEHQSDYIQRHKEWVAVESDSIQPDLRKEVIRIMALAADRLVALGAIVNLVNLGSHQLPDGQDLPLPPVIIGKLVVEPQNPTVTYGHVDVQPAKKEDDWKTDPYTLTEINGNLYGHGAIDNKGPVLAWINAVETFKALKLVVNFKFVIEGMEEARSLGLGKLLQEENQCFFSDVDYVVTLDSLWLSNKKPAFTYESEGNACFFVDVECGSKYLHNGTSGGISHEPLMDLIALLGNNMHHCSGEVVNASSLAAFKVGLDIALDGMV
;
A
#
# COMPACT_ATOMS: atom_id res chain seq x y z
N ASN A 1 -15.70 -19.84 24.04
CA ASN A 1 -15.87 -18.77 25.04
C ASN A 1 -14.62 -17.90 25.14
N VAL A 2 -14.14 -17.42 24.00
CA VAL A 2 -13.13 -16.35 23.90
C VAL A 2 -13.93 -15.06 23.69
N PHE A 3 -13.49 -13.92 24.21
CA PHE A 3 -14.25 -12.66 24.36
C PHE A 3 -15.10 -12.52 25.64
N THR A 4 -14.50 -12.80 26.78
CA THR A 4 -14.72 -11.92 27.93
C THR A 4 -13.36 -11.42 28.37
N ILE A 5 -12.89 -10.34 27.72
CA ILE A 5 -11.91 -9.48 28.40
C ILE A 5 -12.65 -9.06 29.67
N HIS A 6 -12.21 -9.53 30.84
CA HIS A 6 -12.74 -9.05 32.11
C HIS A 6 -12.80 -7.52 32.01
N SER A 7 -13.97 -6.91 32.24
CA SER A 7 -14.22 -5.50 31.93
C SER A 7 -13.07 -4.59 32.40
N SER A 8 -12.46 -4.90 33.55
CA SER A 8 -11.30 -4.19 34.10
C SER A 8 -10.02 -4.22 33.26
N ILE A 9 -9.75 -5.27 32.46
CA ILE A 9 -8.58 -5.33 31.57
C ILE A 9 -8.85 -4.53 30.30
N GLY A 10 -10.07 -4.63 29.75
CA GLY A 10 -10.47 -3.88 28.55
C GLY A 10 -10.46 -2.38 28.81
N ASP A 11 -11.04 -1.97 29.94
CA ASP A 11 -11.05 -0.56 30.36
C ASP A 11 -9.63 -0.02 30.52
N ARG A 12 -8.71 -0.79 31.13
CA ARG A 12 -7.30 -0.40 31.26
C ARG A 12 -6.56 -0.32 29.93
N PHE A 13 -6.91 -1.19 28.97
CA PHE A 13 -6.33 -1.19 27.64
C PHE A 13 -6.71 0.08 26.88
N PHE A 14 -7.99 0.42 26.84
CA PHE A 14 -8.47 1.64 26.19
C PHE A 14 -8.00 2.90 26.92
N GLN A 15 -7.99 2.89 28.26
CA GLN A 15 -7.45 4.00 29.04
C GLN A 15 -5.98 4.27 28.72
N TYR A 16 -5.15 3.23 28.60
CA TYR A 16 -3.75 3.39 28.22
C TYR A 16 -3.62 4.03 26.83
N ILE A 17 -4.47 3.63 25.87
CA ILE A 17 -4.48 4.23 24.53
C ILE A 17 -4.84 5.71 24.59
N ASP A 18 -5.89 6.07 25.32
CA ASP A 18 -6.35 7.45 25.47
C ASP A 18 -5.26 8.34 26.12
N GLU A 19 -4.57 7.82 27.13
CA GLU A 19 -3.48 8.52 27.83
C GLU A 19 -2.25 8.76 26.93
N HIS A 20 -2.00 7.89 25.95
CA HIS A 20 -0.83 7.95 25.05
C HIS A 20 -1.16 8.44 23.63
N GLN A 21 -2.39 8.89 23.37
CA GLN A 21 -2.81 9.33 22.03
C GLN A 21 -1.89 10.39 21.42
N SER A 22 -1.35 11.29 22.25
CA SER A 22 -0.45 12.36 21.79
C SER A 22 0.86 11.80 21.24
N ASP A 23 1.40 10.76 21.87
CA ASP A 23 2.61 10.07 21.42
C ASP A 23 2.35 9.32 20.11
N TYR A 24 1.16 8.73 19.98
CA TYR A 24 0.74 8.03 18.76
C TYR A 24 0.55 8.99 17.59
N ILE A 25 -0.08 10.14 17.82
CA ILE A 25 -0.23 11.20 16.81
C ILE A 25 1.14 11.76 16.43
N GLN A 26 2.03 11.99 17.39
CA GLN A 26 3.39 12.48 17.11
C GLN A 26 4.18 11.50 16.25
N ARG A 27 4.12 10.21 16.56
CA ARG A 27 4.71 9.14 15.73
C ARG A 27 4.12 9.10 14.32
N HIS A 28 2.81 9.32 14.21
CA HIS A 28 2.15 9.39 12.92
C HIS A 28 2.64 10.59 12.09
N LYS A 29 2.84 11.76 12.72
CA LYS A 29 3.47 12.92 12.08
C LYS A 29 4.86 12.60 11.55
N GLU A 30 5.67 11.89 12.33
CA GLU A 30 7.03 11.49 11.94
C GLU A 30 7.03 10.52 10.75
N TRP A 31 6.09 9.58 10.69
CA TRP A 31 5.96 8.64 9.58
C TRP A 31 5.44 9.31 8.31
N VAL A 32 4.46 10.21 8.43
CA VAL A 32 3.92 10.98 7.29
C VAL A 32 4.97 11.93 6.72
N ALA A 33 5.85 12.49 7.55
CA ALA A 33 6.98 13.31 7.08
C ALA A 33 8.04 12.54 6.28
N VAL A 34 7.94 11.21 6.18
CA VAL A 34 8.77 10.42 5.27
C VAL A 34 8.08 10.32 3.92
N GLU A 35 8.64 10.96 2.89
CA GLU A 35 8.12 10.93 1.51
C GLU A 35 8.40 9.58 0.83
N SER A 36 7.83 8.51 1.38
CA SER A 36 7.99 7.12 0.93
C SER A 36 7.19 6.81 -0.34
N ASP A 37 7.36 7.63 -1.36
CA ASP A 37 6.76 7.44 -2.69
C ASP A 37 7.47 6.29 -3.43
N SER A 38 6.75 5.20 -3.70
CA SER A 38 7.30 4.03 -4.41
C SER A 38 7.21 4.14 -5.94
N ILE A 39 6.39 5.07 -6.45
CA ILE A 39 6.21 5.36 -7.87
C ILE A 39 7.37 6.19 -8.41
N GLN A 40 7.88 7.14 -7.63
CA GLN A 40 8.98 8.03 -8.03
C GLN A 40 10.35 7.38 -7.74
N PRO A 41 11.16 7.08 -8.77
CA PRO A 41 12.48 6.45 -8.62
C PRO A 41 13.41 7.15 -7.60
N ASP A 42 13.45 8.49 -7.62
CA ASP A 42 14.34 9.31 -6.78
C ASP A 42 14.02 9.23 -5.27
N LEU A 43 12.80 8.82 -4.92
CA LEU A 43 12.31 8.70 -3.55
C LEU A 43 12.44 7.28 -2.98
N ARG A 44 12.98 6.32 -3.74
CA ARG A 44 13.22 4.94 -3.27
C ARG A 44 13.99 4.87 -1.94
N LYS A 45 14.92 5.79 -1.71
CA LYS A 45 15.68 5.90 -0.45
C LYS A 45 14.78 6.21 0.76
N GLU A 46 13.72 6.98 0.57
CA GLU A 46 12.78 7.34 1.64
C GLU A 46 11.85 6.15 1.96
N VAL A 47 11.49 5.36 0.95
CA VAL A 47 10.80 4.08 1.15
C VAL A 47 11.65 3.13 1.99
N ILE A 48 12.93 2.97 1.65
CA ILE A 48 13.87 2.16 2.45
C ILE A 48 14.02 2.73 3.87
N ARG A 49 14.03 4.06 4.01
CA ARG A 49 14.12 4.71 5.31
C ARG A 49 12.90 4.41 6.20
N ILE A 50 11.68 4.48 5.66
CA ILE A 50 10.48 4.17 6.47
C ILE A 50 10.42 2.67 6.84
N MET A 51 10.90 1.77 5.97
CA MET A 51 11.06 0.34 6.31
C MET A 51 12.02 0.16 7.49
N ALA A 52 13.15 0.86 7.50
CA ALA A 52 14.09 0.82 8.62
C ALA A 52 13.46 1.36 9.92
N LEU A 53 12.72 2.48 9.85
CA LEU A 53 12.01 3.05 11.01
C LEU A 53 10.95 2.09 11.57
N ALA A 54 10.20 1.42 10.71
CA ALA A 54 9.22 0.41 11.11
C ALA A 54 9.90 -0.79 11.79
N ALA A 55 11.01 -1.28 11.22
CA ALA A 55 11.79 -2.37 11.79
C ALA A 55 12.37 -2.01 13.17
N ASP A 56 13.00 -0.85 13.30
CA ASP A 56 13.57 -0.36 14.56
C ASP A 56 12.50 -0.25 15.65
N ARG A 57 11.29 0.21 15.28
CA ARG A 57 10.17 0.31 16.23
C ARG A 57 9.71 -1.07 16.70
N LEU A 58 9.56 -2.03 15.80
CA LEU A 58 9.21 -3.41 16.16
C LEU A 58 10.29 -4.06 17.03
N VAL A 59 11.57 -3.85 16.73
CA VAL A 59 12.71 -4.33 17.54
C VAL A 59 12.70 -3.69 18.93
N ALA A 60 12.41 -2.39 19.04
CA ALA A 60 12.26 -1.71 20.33
C ALA A 60 11.09 -2.30 21.16
N LEU A 61 10.06 -2.79 20.48
CA LEU A 61 8.97 -3.58 21.07
C LEU A 61 9.33 -5.06 21.26
N GLY A 62 10.58 -5.46 21.10
CA GLY A 62 11.08 -6.81 21.38
C GLY A 62 10.69 -7.86 20.33
N ALA A 63 10.22 -7.43 19.15
CA ALA A 63 10.02 -8.33 18.04
C ALA A 63 11.37 -8.75 17.45
N ILE A 64 11.45 -10.00 16.97
CA ILE A 64 12.54 -10.44 16.10
C ILE A 64 12.15 -10.07 14.68
N VAL A 65 12.93 -9.19 14.05
CA VAL A 65 12.65 -8.67 12.71
C VAL A 65 13.71 -9.15 11.73
N ASN A 66 13.26 -9.65 10.57
CA ASN A 66 14.10 -9.88 9.40
C ASN A 66 13.69 -8.89 8.29
N LEU A 67 14.65 -8.13 7.78
CA LEU A 67 14.49 -7.28 6.59
C LEU A 67 14.89 -8.09 5.36
N VAL A 68 13.92 -8.69 4.69
CA VAL A 68 14.15 -9.59 3.56
C VAL A 68 14.43 -8.78 2.30
N ASN A 69 15.59 -9.00 1.70
CA ASN A 69 15.98 -8.37 0.45
C ASN A 69 15.29 -9.06 -0.74
N LEU A 70 14.50 -8.30 -1.51
CA LEU A 70 13.78 -8.78 -2.69
C LEU A 70 14.58 -8.66 -4.00
N GLY A 71 15.79 -8.11 -3.97
CA GLY A 71 16.62 -7.86 -5.14
C GLY A 71 16.43 -6.44 -5.69
N SER A 72 16.39 -6.31 -7.01
CA SER A 72 16.29 -5.02 -7.69
C SER A 72 15.19 -5.02 -8.75
N HIS A 73 14.73 -3.82 -9.12
CA HIS A 73 13.74 -3.56 -10.13
C HIS A 73 14.38 -2.74 -11.24
N GLN A 74 14.45 -3.32 -12.44
CA GLN A 74 14.86 -2.63 -13.65
C GLN A 74 13.69 -1.81 -14.21
N LEU A 75 13.86 -0.50 -14.25
CA LEU A 75 12.89 0.45 -14.79
C LEU A 75 12.93 0.47 -16.33
N PRO A 76 11.86 0.96 -17.00
CA PRO A 76 11.78 1.02 -18.45
C PRO A 76 12.89 1.85 -19.13
N ASP A 77 13.46 2.82 -18.41
CA ASP A 77 14.57 3.66 -18.88
C ASP A 77 15.95 2.99 -18.70
N GLY A 78 15.99 1.76 -18.18
CA GLY A 78 17.18 0.95 -17.97
C GLY A 78 17.86 1.16 -16.61
N GLN A 79 17.36 2.05 -15.76
CA GLN A 79 17.85 2.19 -14.38
C GLN A 79 17.53 0.93 -13.56
N ASP A 80 18.45 0.51 -12.69
CA ASP A 80 18.24 -0.61 -11.78
C ASP A 80 18.24 -0.10 -10.34
N LEU A 81 17.11 -0.29 -9.64
CA LEU A 81 16.92 0.21 -8.28
C LEU A 81 16.70 -0.93 -7.30
N PRO A 82 17.34 -0.91 -6.12
CA PRO A 82 17.07 -1.90 -5.09
C PRO A 82 15.60 -1.81 -4.67
N LEU A 83 14.91 -2.95 -4.59
CA LEU A 83 13.58 -3.02 -4.00
C LEU A 83 13.70 -2.72 -2.49
N PRO A 84 12.73 -2.01 -1.90
CA PRO A 84 12.63 -1.91 -0.44
C PRO A 84 12.57 -3.31 0.17
N PRO A 85 13.26 -3.55 1.31
CA PRO A 85 13.15 -4.84 1.98
C PRO A 85 11.73 -5.02 2.54
N VAL A 86 11.27 -6.26 2.63
CA VAL A 86 10.02 -6.60 3.34
C VAL A 86 10.35 -6.96 4.78
N ILE A 87 9.59 -6.41 5.73
CA ILE A 87 9.68 -6.79 7.13
C ILE A 87 8.93 -8.11 7.32
N ILE A 88 9.66 -9.12 7.78
CA ILE A 88 9.12 -10.36 8.33
C ILE A 88 9.44 -10.36 9.83
N GLY A 89 8.46 -9.92 10.63
CA GLY A 89 8.61 -9.70 12.07
C GLY A 89 7.82 -10.70 12.90
N LYS A 90 8.36 -11.15 14.03
CA LYS A 90 7.63 -11.98 15.00
C LYS A 90 7.78 -11.43 16.42
N LEU A 91 6.64 -11.27 17.08
CA LEU A 91 6.55 -11.06 18.52
C LEU A 91 5.66 -12.18 19.06
N VAL A 92 6.28 -13.32 19.38
CA VAL A 92 5.59 -14.52 19.85
C VAL A 92 6.11 -14.86 21.24
N VAL A 93 5.23 -14.77 22.23
CA VAL A 93 5.52 -15.08 23.64
C VAL A 93 5.10 -16.51 23.96
N GLU A 94 4.04 -17.02 23.31
CA GLU A 94 3.53 -18.38 23.49
C GLU A 94 3.32 -19.08 22.14
N PRO A 95 3.48 -20.41 22.04
CA PRO A 95 3.48 -21.13 20.77
C PRO A 95 2.10 -21.30 20.11
N GLN A 96 1.04 -20.66 20.60
CA GLN A 96 -0.33 -20.86 20.09
C GLN A 96 -0.92 -19.57 19.49
N ASN A 97 -1.52 -19.72 18.31
CA ASN A 97 -2.39 -18.77 17.61
C ASN A 97 -1.78 -17.38 17.32
N PRO A 98 -0.62 -17.27 16.65
CA PRO A 98 -0.14 -15.98 16.17
C PRO A 98 -1.09 -15.41 15.11
N THR A 99 -1.42 -14.13 15.25
CA THR A 99 -2.13 -13.37 14.20
C THR A 99 -1.10 -12.68 13.32
N VAL A 100 -1.21 -12.89 12.00
CA VAL A 100 -0.43 -12.10 11.04
C VAL A 100 -1.15 -10.79 10.77
N THR A 101 -0.42 -9.69 10.82
CA THR A 101 -0.87 -8.38 10.35
C THR A 101 -0.08 -8.03 9.09
N TYR A 102 -0.79 -7.76 8.01
CA TYR A 102 -0.22 -7.21 6.77
C TYR A 102 -0.50 -5.71 6.68
N GLY A 103 0.42 -4.96 6.09
CA GLY A 103 0.23 -3.57 5.65
C GLY A 103 1.43 -3.07 4.86
N HIS A 104 1.36 -1.85 4.35
CA HIS A 104 2.44 -1.22 3.60
C HIS A 104 2.74 0.20 4.12
N VAL A 105 3.91 0.72 3.77
CA VAL A 105 4.35 2.06 4.21
C VAL A 105 4.85 2.95 3.08
N ASP A 106 4.88 2.43 1.85
CA ASP A 106 4.93 3.28 0.68
C ASP A 106 3.58 3.96 0.41
N VAL A 107 3.62 5.02 -0.38
CA VAL A 107 2.47 5.87 -0.66
C VAL A 107 2.49 6.30 -2.12
N GLN A 108 1.34 6.67 -2.68
CA GLN A 108 1.28 7.36 -3.98
C GLN A 108 2.11 8.67 -4.03
N PRO A 109 2.33 9.29 -5.20
CA PRO A 109 2.86 10.65 -5.27
C PRO A 109 1.86 11.68 -4.75
N ALA A 110 2.34 12.69 -4.03
CA ALA A 110 1.53 13.84 -3.64
C ALA A 110 2.34 15.14 -3.70
N LYS A 111 1.78 16.17 -4.34
CA LYS A 111 2.36 17.52 -4.35
C LYS A 111 1.37 18.54 -3.85
N LYS A 112 1.89 19.64 -3.30
CA LYS A 112 1.06 20.75 -2.82
C LYS A 112 0.17 21.32 -3.93
N GLU A 113 0.68 21.32 -5.15
CA GLU A 113 0.03 21.81 -6.36
C GLU A 113 -1.14 20.94 -6.83
N ASP A 114 -1.26 19.71 -6.33
CA ASP A 114 -2.38 18.79 -6.61
C ASP A 114 -3.62 19.13 -5.75
N ASP A 115 -3.91 20.43 -5.58
CA ASP A 115 -5.03 20.98 -4.79
C ASP A 115 -5.04 20.65 -3.28
N TRP A 116 -3.90 20.30 -2.70
CA TRP A 116 -3.78 20.08 -1.26
C TRP A 116 -3.97 21.38 -0.47
N LYS A 117 -4.79 21.35 0.60
CA LYS A 117 -5.01 22.51 1.49
C LYS A 117 -3.91 22.68 2.53
N THR A 118 -3.29 21.59 2.97
CA THR A 118 -2.11 21.55 3.84
C THR A 118 -0.90 21.05 3.05
N ASP A 119 0.30 21.07 3.61
CA ASP A 119 1.43 20.36 3.00
C ASP A 119 1.15 18.84 3.12
N PRO A 120 1.26 18.04 2.03
CA PRO A 120 0.94 16.61 2.06
C PRO A 120 1.82 15.83 3.04
N TYR A 121 3.08 16.21 3.23
CA TYR A 121 4.00 15.48 4.11
C TYR A 121 4.18 16.14 5.47
N THR A 122 3.35 17.15 5.80
CA THR A 122 3.21 17.68 7.15
C THR A 122 1.83 17.34 7.70
N LEU A 123 1.75 16.28 8.52
CA LEU A 123 0.49 15.83 9.11
C LEU A 123 -0.12 16.94 10.00
N THR A 124 -1.24 17.47 9.54
CA THR A 124 -1.91 18.64 10.11
C THR A 124 -3.27 18.25 10.66
N GLU A 125 -3.50 18.56 11.94
CA GLU A 125 -4.80 18.30 12.57
C GLU A 125 -5.77 19.46 12.32
N ILE A 126 -6.95 19.15 11.79
CA ILE A 126 -8.02 20.13 11.57
C ILE A 126 -9.35 19.50 12.02
N ASN A 127 -9.98 20.09 13.03
CA ASN A 127 -11.27 19.63 13.59
C ASN A 127 -11.28 18.15 13.99
N GLY A 128 -10.18 17.66 14.56
CA GLY A 128 -10.02 16.26 15.00
C GLY A 128 -9.67 15.27 13.88
N ASN A 129 -9.56 15.71 12.63
CA ASN A 129 -9.07 14.90 11.52
C ASN A 129 -7.57 15.17 11.28
N LEU A 130 -6.81 14.12 11.00
CA LEU A 130 -5.38 14.20 10.69
C LEU A 130 -5.18 14.18 9.17
N TYR A 131 -4.75 15.31 8.60
CA TYR A 131 -4.54 15.48 7.16
C TYR A 131 -3.07 15.34 6.82
N GLY A 132 -2.74 14.37 5.98
CA GLY A 132 -1.41 14.15 5.44
C GLY A 132 -1.41 12.93 4.52
N HIS A 133 -0.52 12.92 3.55
CA HIS A 133 -0.39 11.84 2.61
C HIS A 133 0.19 10.59 3.28
N GLY A 134 -0.40 9.44 3.00
CA GLY A 134 -0.11 8.21 3.73
C GLY A 134 -0.81 8.05 5.08
N ALA A 135 -1.59 9.05 5.53
CA ALA A 135 -2.13 9.04 6.89
C ALA A 135 -3.14 7.92 7.15
N ILE A 136 -3.98 7.62 6.16
CA ILE A 136 -4.96 6.52 6.22
C ILE A 136 -4.50 5.30 5.43
N ASP A 137 -3.65 5.51 4.43
CA ASP A 137 -3.27 4.53 3.41
C ASP A 137 -1.75 4.54 3.24
N ASN A 138 -0.99 3.73 3.99
CA ASN A 138 -1.42 2.83 5.06
C ASN A 138 -0.61 3.01 6.37
N LYS A 139 0.09 4.15 6.52
CA LYS A 139 0.97 4.40 7.69
C LYS A 139 0.21 4.43 9.01
N GLY A 140 -0.96 5.07 9.03
CA GLY A 140 -1.81 5.14 10.23
C GLY A 140 -2.25 3.74 10.70
N PRO A 141 -2.85 2.91 9.85
CA PRO A 141 -3.21 1.53 10.19
C PRO A 141 -2.03 0.64 10.61
N VAL A 142 -0.88 0.70 9.93
CA VAL A 142 0.33 -0.03 10.36
C VAL A 142 0.76 0.42 11.76
N LEU A 143 0.79 1.73 12.01
CA LEU A 143 1.09 2.26 13.34
C LEU A 143 0.05 1.85 14.38
N ALA A 144 -1.23 1.72 14.03
CA ALA A 144 -2.25 1.27 14.96
C ALA A 144 -1.95 -0.14 15.52
N TRP A 145 -1.49 -1.07 14.67
CA TRP A 145 -1.03 -2.38 15.13
C TRP A 145 0.18 -2.29 16.06
N ILE A 146 1.18 -1.48 15.68
CA ILE A 146 2.38 -1.27 16.49
C ILE A 146 2.05 -0.65 17.86
N ASN A 147 1.12 0.32 17.90
CA ASN A 147 0.66 0.98 19.12
C ASN A 147 -0.17 0.04 20.00
N ALA A 148 -0.97 -0.85 19.39
CA ALA A 148 -1.69 -1.89 20.12
C ALA A 148 -0.71 -2.84 20.83
N VAL A 149 0.34 -3.28 20.12
CA VAL A 149 1.41 -4.12 20.69
C VAL A 149 2.13 -3.42 21.85
N GLU A 150 2.47 -2.14 21.69
CA GLU A 150 3.02 -1.31 22.77
C GLU A 150 2.13 -1.33 24.01
N THR A 151 0.82 -1.19 23.82
CA THR A 151 -0.18 -1.24 24.90
C THR A 151 -0.23 -2.61 25.57
N PHE A 152 -0.28 -3.71 24.80
CA PHE A 152 -0.22 -5.07 25.34
C PHE A 152 1.02 -5.26 26.20
N LYS A 153 2.19 -4.82 25.73
CA LYS A 153 3.45 -4.91 26.46
C LYS A 153 3.45 -4.08 27.74
N ALA A 154 3.01 -2.83 27.68
CA ALA A 154 2.98 -1.94 28.85
C ALA A 154 2.09 -2.51 29.96
N LEU A 155 0.99 -3.15 29.59
CA LEU A 155 0.06 -3.80 30.50
C LEU A 155 0.44 -5.24 30.87
N LYS A 156 1.57 -5.75 30.37
CA LYS A 156 2.08 -7.12 30.58
C LYS A 156 1.08 -8.19 30.17
N LEU A 157 0.34 -7.92 29.09
CA LEU A 157 -0.59 -8.85 28.48
C LEU A 157 0.14 -9.68 27.42
N VAL A 158 -0.17 -10.97 27.36
CA VAL A 158 0.39 -11.89 26.36
C VAL A 158 -0.28 -11.62 25.02
N VAL A 159 0.52 -11.48 23.97
CA VAL A 159 0.04 -11.37 22.60
C VAL A 159 1.05 -11.97 21.63
N ASN A 160 0.54 -12.61 20.58
CA ASN A 160 1.34 -13.24 19.53
C ASN A 160 1.01 -12.57 18.19
N PHE A 161 1.91 -11.72 17.72
CA PHE A 161 1.80 -11.06 16.43
C PHE A 161 2.94 -11.47 15.50
N LYS A 162 2.59 -11.64 14.24
CA LYS A 162 3.52 -11.71 13.12
C LYS A 162 3.25 -10.53 12.19
N PHE A 163 4.29 -9.88 11.72
CA PHE A 163 4.20 -8.69 10.90
C PHE A 163 4.75 -8.98 9.52
N VAL A 164 3.98 -8.65 8.50
CA VAL A 164 4.43 -8.52 7.12
C VAL A 164 4.20 -7.06 6.74
N ILE A 165 5.28 -6.29 6.59
CA ILE A 165 5.18 -4.89 6.15
C ILE A 165 6.01 -4.75 4.88
N GLU A 166 5.42 -4.22 3.82
CA GLU A 166 6.12 -3.94 2.57
C GLU A 166 6.18 -2.44 2.24
N GLY A 167 6.89 -2.11 1.17
CA GLY A 167 7.04 -0.74 0.69
C GLY A 167 6.89 -0.63 -0.82
N MET A 168 6.11 -1.51 -1.45
CA MET A 168 5.89 -1.50 -2.89
C MET A 168 4.42 -1.75 -3.26
N GLU A 169 3.47 -1.67 -2.33
CA GLU A 169 2.05 -1.99 -2.60
C GLU A 169 1.49 -1.09 -3.71
N GLU A 170 1.75 0.22 -3.58
CA GLU A 170 1.32 1.26 -4.52
C GLU A 170 2.01 1.11 -5.89
N ALA A 171 3.13 0.38 -5.89
CA ALA A 171 3.93 0.00 -7.05
C ALA A 171 3.83 -1.51 -7.37
N ARG A 172 2.69 -2.15 -7.05
CA ARG A 172 2.28 -3.52 -7.41
C ARG A 172 2.99 -4.65 -6.67
N SER A 173 3.38 -4.43 -5.42
CA SER A 173 3.93 -5.43 -4.50
C SER A 173 5.05 -6.30 -5.11
N LEU A 174 5.92 -5.68 -5.90
CA LEU A 174 6.94 -6.37 -6.70
C LEU A 174 7.82 -7.27 -5.81
N GLY A 175 7.77 -8.58 -6.08
CA GLY A 175 8.55 -9.60 -5.37
C GLY A 175 7.87 -10.17 -4.10
N LEU A 176 6.83 -9.52 -3.56
CA LEU A 176 6.15 -10.00 -2.35
C LEU A 176 5.54 -11.39 -2.55
N GLY A 177 4.80 -11.60 -3.65
CA GLY A 177 4.13 -12.89 -3.90
C GLY A 177 5.09 -14.09 -3.91
N LYS A 178 6.31 -13.91 -4.43
CA LYS A 178 7.36 -14.93 -4.40
C LYS A 178 7.86 -15.17 -2.96
N LEU A 179 8.12 -14.11 -2.22
CA LEU A 179 8.54 -14.20 -0.81
C LEU A 179 7.50 -14.95 0.03
N LEU A 180 6.21 -14.62 -0.13
CA LEU A 180 5.14 -15.28 0.61
C LEU A 180 5.07 -16.79 0.31
N GLN A 181 5.30 -17.19 -0.94
CA GLN A 181 5.38 -18.62 -1.30
C GLN A 181 6.58 -19.32 -0.64
N GLU A 182 7.75 -18.67 -0.60
CA GLU A 182 8.96 -19.21 0.03
C GLU A 182 8.79 -19.35 1.56
N GLU A 183 8.09 -18.41 2.18
CA GLU A 183 7.85 -18.37 3.63
C GLU A 183 6.64 -19.20 4.09
N ASN A 184 5.81 -19.69 3.16
CA ASN A 184 4.54 -20.36 3.46
C ASN A 184 4.72 -21.56 4.42
N GLN A 185 5.78 -22.36 4.22
CA GLN A 185 6.07 -23.53 5.04
C GLN A 185 7.00 -23.23 6.23
N CYS A 186 7.43 -21.98 6.39
CA CYS A 186 8.30 -21.54 7.49
C CYS A 186 7.57 -20.50 8.34
N PHE A 187 7.70 -19.21 8.01
CA PHE A 187 7.12 -18.12 8.78
C PHE A 187 5.59 -18.23 8.94
N PHE A 188 4.86 -18.78 7.96
CA PHE A 188 3.40 -18.91 8.02
C PHE A 188 2.89 -20.28 8.50
N SER A 189 3.78 -21.22 8.83
CA SER A 189 3.43 -22.63 9.11
C SER A 189 2.48 -22.86 10.30
N ASP A 190 2.44 -21.92 11.23
CA ASP A 190 1.68 -21.91 12.49
C ASP A 190 0.70 -20.73 12.55
N VAL A 191 0.33 -20.13 11.40
CA VAL A 191 -0.58 -18.98 11.33
C VAL A 191 -2.01 -19.45 11.08
N ASP A 192 -2.94 -19.05 11.96
CA ASP A 192 -4.36 -19.35 11.80
C ASP A 192 -5.13 -18.26 11.05
N TYR A 193 -4.73 -16.99 11.24
CA TYR A 193 -5.43 -15.82 10.70
C TYR A 193 -4.45 -14.77 10.20
N VAL A 194 -4.80 -14.19 9.05
CA VAL A 194 -4.20 -12.98 8.49
C VAL A 194 -5.23 -11.86 8.60
N VAL A 195 -4.79 -10.70 9.08
CA VAL A 195 -5.61 -9.51 9.20
C VAL A 195 -4.91 -8.36 8.49
N THR A 196 -5.63 -7.70 7.59
CA THR A 196 -5.19 -6.45 6.95
C THR A 196 -6.10 -5.31 7.41
N LEU A 197 -5.53 -4.12 7.55
CA LEU A 197 -6.26 -2.89 7.86
C LEU A 197 -6.05 -1.88 6.74
N ASP A 198 -6.56 -2.20 5.57
CA ASP A 198 -6.32 -1.42 4.36
C ASP A 198 -7.59 -1.25 3.51
N SER A 199 -8.67 -0.88 4.19
CA SER A 199 -9.93 -0.57 3.54
C SER A 199 -10.72 0.44 4.34
N LEU A 200 -11.65 1.13 3.67
CA LEU A 200 -12.46 2.18 4.26
C LEU A 200 -13.82 1.64 4.68
N TRP A 201 -14.42 2.33 5.65
CA TRP A 201 -15.83 2.12 5.96
C TRP A 201 -16.70 2.75 4.86
N LEU A 202 -17.72 2.02 4.41
CA LEU A 202 -18.70 2.54 3.46
C LEU A 202 -19.50 3.74 4.01
N SER A 203 -19.58 3.87 5.34
CA SER A 203 -20.32 4.97 5.98
C SER A 203 -19.53 5.58 7.12
N ASN A 204 -19.71 6.88 7.35
CA ASN A 204 -19.16 7.58 8.51
C ASN A 204 -19.89 7.31 9.84
N LYS A 205 -20.82 6.34 9.88
CA LYS A 205 -21.65 6.05 11.07
C LYS A 205 -21.51 4.63 11.59
N LYS A 206 -21.09 3.68 10.75
CA LYS A 206 -21.03 2.26 11.09
C LYS A 206 -19.70 1.68 10.66
N PRO A 207 -19.00 0.95 11.56
CA PRO A 207 -17.86 0.14 11.17
C PRO A 207 -18.21 -0.83 10.05
N ALA A 208 -17.24 -1.12 9.20
CA ALA A 208 -17.34 -2.11 8.15
C ALA A 208 -16.35 -3.26 8.39
N PHE A 209 -16.72 -4.45 7.91
CA PHE A 209 -15.83 -5.59 7.78
C PHE A 209 -15.82 -5.97 6.31
N THR A 210 -14.68 -5.79 5.66
CA THR A 210 -14.47 -6.10 4.25
C THR A 210 -14.08 -7.56 4.13
N TYR A 211 -14.81 -8.34 3.34
CA TYR A 211 -14.54 -9.77 3.14
C TYR A 211 -14.12 -10.11 1.71
N GLU A 212 -14.25 -9.16 0.78
CA GLU A 212 -13.90 -9.28 -0.63
C GLU A 212 -13.37 -7.93 -1.14
N SER A 213 -12.40 -7.99 -2.06
CA SER A 213 -11.93 -6.88 -2.87
C SER A 213 -11.98 -7.26 -4.34
N GLU A 214 -12.09 -6.27 -5.22
CA GLU A 214 -12.02 -6.49 -6.66
C GLU A 214 -10.55 -6.58 -7.11
N GLY A 215 -10.26 -7.46 -8.06
CA GLY A 215 -8.98 -7.45 -8.74
C GLY A 215 -8.91 -6.29 -9.75
N ASN A 216 -7.69 -5.86 -10.07
CA ASN A 216 -7.46 -4.82 -11.07
C ASN A 216 -6.64 -5.39 -12.24
N ALA A 217 -6.85 -4.83 -13.43
CA ALA A 217 -6.07 -5.12 -14.62
C ALA A 217 -5.75 -3.81 -15.33
N CYS A 218 -4.48 -3.41 -15.28
CA CYS A 218 -4.00 -2.20 -15.94
C CYS A 218 -3.54 -2.53 -17.36
N PHE A 219 -3.98 -1.73 -18.34
CA PHE A 219 -3.62 -1.89 -19.75
C PHE A 219 -2.92 -0.63 -20.27
N PHE A 220 -1.90 -0.82 -21.10
CA PHE A 220 -1.25 0.25 -21.86
C PHE A 220 -1.64 0.13 -23.34
N VAL A 221 -1.97 1.25 -23.97
CA VAL A 221 -2.31 1.31 -25.40
C VAL A 221 -1.36 2.29 -26.08
N ASP A 222 -0.32 1.75 -26.70
CA ASP A 222 0.66 2.53 -27.46
C ASP A 222 0.23 2.66 -28.91
N VAL A 223 0.15 3.91 -29.38
CA VAL A 223 -0.12 4.24 -30.79
C VAL A 223 1.03 5.08 -31.32
N GLU A 224 1.72 4.58 -32.34
CA GLU A 224 2.85 5.25 -32.97
C GLU A 224 2.56 5.49 -34.46
N CYS A 225 2.85 6.70 -34.95
CA CYS A 225 2.83 7.01 -36.38
C CYS A 225 4.06 7.83 -36.76
N GLY A 226 4.94 7.21 -37.56
CA GLY A 226 6.22 7.81 -37.95
C GLY A 226 7.24 7.85 -36.81
N SER A 227 8.49 8.18 -37.15
CA SER A 227 9.62 8.14 -36.22
C SER A 227 10.04 9.52 -35.68
N LYS A 228 9.28 10.58 -35.99
CA LYS A 228 9.57 11.96 -35.59
C LYS A 228 8.29 12.74 -35.38
N TYR A 229 8.33 13.72 -34.47
CA TYR A 229 7.28 14.72 -34.35
C TYR A 229 7.13 15.51 -35.65
N LEU A 230 5.88 15.66 -36.09
CA LEU A 230 5.53 16.46 -37.26
C LEU A 230 4.89 17.77 -36.82
N HIS A 231 5.13 18.84 -37.59
CA HIS A 231 4.47 20.11 -37.37
C HIS A 231 3.03 20.04 -37.90
N ASN A 232 2.04 20.18 -37.01
CA ASN A 232 0.62 19.97 -37.33
C ASN A 232 0.13 20.81 -38.52
N GLY A 233 0.65 22.02 -38.73
CA GLY A 233 0.26 22.84 -39.89
C GLY A 233 0.79 22.32 -41.24
N THR A 234 1.85 21.53 -41.24
CA THR A 234 2.52 21.02 -42.45
C THR A 234 2.05 19.61 -42.80
N SER A 235 1.75 18.79 -41.79
CA SER A 235 1.31 17.40 -41.93
C SER A 235 -0.19 17.19 -41.72
N GLY A 236 -0.91 18.20 -41.22
CA GLY A 236 -2.33 18.14 -40.92
C GLY A 236 -3.16 17.77 -42.15
N GLY A 237 -3.95 16.71 -42.02
CA GLY A 237 -4.78 16.16 -43.10
C GLY A 237 -4.04 15.29 -44.13
N ILE A 238 -2.73 15.05 -43.96
CA ILE A 238 -1.92 14.19 -44.85
C ILE A 238 -1.44 12.93 -44.12
N SER A 239 -1.03 13.07 -42.86
CA SER A 239 -0.60 11.94 -42.02
C SER A 239 -1.73 11.43 -41.13
N HIS A 240 -1.68 10.14 -40.77
CA HIS A 240 -2.48 9.62 -39.66
C HIS A 240 -1.93 10.19 -38.35
N GLU A 241 -2.80 10.68 -37.48
CA GLU A 241 -2.42 11.26 -36.21
C GLU A 241 -2.63 10.20 -35.10
N PRO A 242 -1.57 9.77 -34.39
CA PRO A 242 -1.68 8.77 -33.33
C PRO A 242 -2.75 9.09 -32.28
N LEU A 243 -2.94 10.38 -31.99
CA LEU A 243 -3.93 10.86 -31.05
C LEU A 243 -5.36 10.53 -31.50
N MET A 244 -5.66 10.65 -32.79
CA MET A 244 -7.00 10.35 -33.32
C MET A 244 -7.31 8.86 -33.23
N ASP A 245 -6.33 8.02 -33.55
CA ASP A 245 -6.45 6.57 -33.42
C ASP A 245 -6.59 6.15 -31.95
N LEU A 246 -5.81 6.75 -31.04
CA LEU A 246 -5.93 6.50 -29.60
C LEU A 246 -7.32 6.91 -29.06
N ILE A 247 -7.83 8.08 -29.44
CA ILE A 247 -9.18 8.53 -29.06
C ILE A 247 -10.24 7.54 -29.57
N ALA A 248 -10.10 7.07 -30.81
CA ALA A 248 -11.03 6.10 -31.38
C ALA A 248 -10.96 4.74 -30.67
N LEU A 249 -9.76 4.26 -30.33
CA LEU A 249 -9.56 3.01 -29.59
C LEU A 249 -10.20 3.07 -28.19
N LEU A 250 -9.95 4.14 -27.45
CA LEU A 250 -10.49 4.32 -26.10
C LEU A 250 -12.00 4.57 -26.11
N GLY A 251 -12.47 5.47 -27.00
CA GLY A 251 -13.87 5.89 -27.05
C GLY A 251 -14.83 4.82 -27.56
N ASN A 252 -14.37 3.93 -28.44
CA ASN A 252 -15.24 2.91 -29.04
C ASN A 252 -15.23 1.56 -28.30
N ASN A 253 -14.20 1.26 -27.50
CA ASN A 253 -13.99 -0.12 -27.00
C ASN A 253 -13.85 -0.25 -25.48
N MET A 254 -13.79 0.85 -24.71
CA MET A 254 -13.59 0.76 -23.25
C MET A 254 -14.92 0.80 -22.49
N HIS A 255 -15.65 1.92 -22.52
CA HIS A 255 -16.92 2.05 -21.79
C HIS A 255 -17.94 2.90 -22.54
N HIS A 256 -19.20 2.45 -22.51
CA HIS A 256 -20.32 3.31 -22.84
C HIS A 256 -20.61 4.27 -21.67
N CYS A 257 -21.22 5.43 -21.93
CA CYS A 257 -21.56 6.43 -20.90
C CYS A 257 -22.53 5.91 -19.82
N SER A 258 -23.14 4.74 -20.02
CA SER A 258 -23.97 4.03 -19.03
C SER A 258 -23.15 3.19 -18.03
N GLY A 259 -21.84 3.09 -18.20
CA GLY A 259 -20.96 2.22 -17.40
C GLY A 259 -20.79 0.80 -17.96
N GLU A 260 -21.47 0.46 -19.06
CA GLU A 260 -21.32 -0.85 -19.70
C GLU A 260 -20.00 -0.98 -20.46
N VAL A 261 -19.31 -2.10 -20.30
CA VAL A 261 -18.09 -2.43 -21.05
C VAL A 261 -18.45 -2.83 -22.48
N VAL A 262 -17.84 -2.17 -23.45
CA VAL A 262 -18.12 -2.41 -24.88
C VAL A 262 -17.28 -3.59 -25.36
N ASN A 263 -17.84 -4.79 -25.23
CA ASN A 263 -17.45 -6.05 -25.89
C ASN A 263 -15.93 -6.31 -26.08
N ALA A 264 -15.34 -7.02 -25.12
CA ALA A 264 -13.93 -7.43 -25.06
C ALA A 264 -13.42 -8.25 -26.28
N SER A 265 -14.31 -8.78 -27.13
CA SER A 265 -13.93 -9.60 -28.30
C SER A 265 -13.38 -8.79 -29.49
N SER A 266 -13.47 -7.46 -29.47
CA SER A 266 -13.03 -6.56 -30.55
C SER A 266 -11.55 -6.16 -30.48
N LEU A 267 -10.87 -6.37 -29.34
CA LEU A 267 -9.47 -5.97 -29.11
C LEU A 267 -8.44 -6.86 -29.82
N ALA A 268 -8.86 -7.97 -30.45
CA ALA A 268 -7.98 -8.94 -31.09
C ALA A 268 -7.39 -8.50 -32.45
N ALA A 269 -7.78 -7.34 -32.99
CA ALA A 269 -7.41 -6.91 -34.35
C ALA A 269 -6.26 -5.90 -34.44
N PHE A 270 -5.75 -5.40 -33.32
CA PHE A 270 -4.62 -4.47 -33.28
C PHE A 270 -3.39 -5.19 -32.74
N LYS A 271 -2.20 -4.76 -33.17
CA LYS A 271 -0.94 -5.19 -32.54
C LYS A 271 -0.83 -4.49 -31.18
N VAL A 272 -1.74 -4.82 -30.28
CA VAL A 272 -1.74 -4.37 -28.89
C VAL A 272 -0.58 -5.10 -28.23
N GLY A 273 0.43 -4.36 -27.79
CA GLY A 273 1.34 -4.86 -26.76
C GLY A 273 0.52 -5.03 -25.49
N LEU A 274 -0.08 -6.21 -25.32
CA LEU A 274 -0.92 -6.50 -24.17
C LEU A 274 -0.02 -7.06 -23.06
N ASP A 275 0.62 -6.18 -22.30
CA ASP A 275 1.20 -6.58 -21.01
C ASP A 275 0.06 -6.65 -19.99
N ILE A 276 -0.46 -7.86 -19.78
CA ILE A 276 -1.42 -8.13 -18.72
C ILE A 276 -0.64 -8.26 -17.42
N ALA A 277 -0.66 -7.22 -16.58
CA ALA A 277 -0.40 -7.39 -15.16
C ALA A 277 -1.70 -7.89 -14.51
N LEU A 278 -1.73 -9.15 -14.09
CA LEU A 278 -2.81 -9.69 -13.26
C LEU A 278 -2.50 -9.31 -11.80
N ASP A 279 -3.27 -8.37 -11.24
CA ASP A 279 -3.16 -8.04 -9.82
C ASP A 279 -3.87 -9.12 -9.00
N GLY A 280 -3.10 -9.88 -8.24
CA GLY A 280 -3.62 -10.61 -7.09
C GLY A 280 -3.46 -9.72 -5.87
N MET A 281 -4.54 -9.10 -5.40
CA MET A 281 -4.53 -8.55 -4.04
C MET A 281 -4.28 -9.71 -3.06
N VAL A 282 -3.28 -9.55 -2.21
CA VAL A 282 -2.90 -10.49 -1.14
C VAL A 282 -3.89 -10.41 0.00
#